data_AF-A0A973V2D8-F1
#
_entry.id   AF-A0A973V2D8-F1
#
_cell.length_a   1.000
_cell.length_b   1.000
_cell.length_c   1.000
_cell.angle_alpha   90.00
_cell.angle_beta   90.00
_cell.angle_gamma   90.00
#
_symmetry.space_group_name_H-M   'P 1'
#
loop_
_entity.id
_entity.type
_entity.pdbx_description
1 polymer ?
#
loop_
_entity_poly.entity_id
_entity_poly.type
_entity_poly.pdbx_seq_one_letter_code
_entity_poly.pdbx_strand_id
1 'polypeptide(L)'
;MTLLTPQDIRNVAFRKPAIGKRGYDELDVDTFLDAVEQTITALYDEIGRLRSGAAAPAYAAAPPPGPDGLQQELAQIRAALARIEAAVGRGPSGNPLF
;
A
#
# COMPACT_ATOMS: atom_id res chain seq x y z
N MET A 1 18.75 9.62 -9.04
CA MET A 1 18.76 10.46 -7.83
C MET A 1 19.19 9.55 -6.69
N THR A 2 20.28 9.89 -6.03
CA THR A 2 20.80 9.10 -4.89
C THR A 2 19.98 9.47 -3.65
N LEU A 3 19.53 8.47 -2.90
CA LEU A 3 18.81 8.68 -1.63
C LEU A 3 19.80 9.17 -0.56
N LEU A 4 19.41 10.21 0.18
CA LEU A 4 20.21 10.78 1.27
C LEU A 4 19.95 9.98 2.56
N THR A 5 20.99 9.40 3.14
CA THR A 5 20.91 8.72 4.44
C THR A 5 21.26 9.66 5.59
N PRO A 6 20.84 9.35 6.85
CA PRO A 6 21.29 10.11 8.02
C PRO A 6 22.82 10.18 8.14
N GLN A 7 23.52 9.10 7.77
CA GLN A 7 24.98 9.06 7.76
C GLN A 7 25.58 10.00 6.70
N ASP A 8 24.93 10.17 5.55
CA ASP A 8 25.40 11.11 4.54
C ASP A 8 25.31 12.56 5.02
N ILE A 9 24.31 12.89 5.84
CA ILE A 9 24.17 14.21 6.47
C ILE A 9 25.29 14.42 7.49
N ARG A 10 25.52 13.44 8.36
CA ARG A 10 26.55 13.56 9.40
C ARG A 10 27.97 13.66 8.85
N ASN A 11 28.21 13.08 7.67
CA ASN A 11 29.52 13.06 7.02
C ASN A 11 29.73 14.22 6.03
N VAL A 12 28.72 15.06 5.79
CA VAL A 12 28.83 16.14 4.82
C VAL A 12 29.80 17.21 5.31
N ALA A 13 30.67 17.70 4.42
CA ALA A 13 31.58 18.81 4.71
C ALA A 13 31.40 19.92 3.69
N PHE A 14 31.07 21.12 4.16
CA PHE A 14 30.95 22.30 3.31
C PHE A 14 32.31 23.00 3.15
N ARG A 15 32.56 23.54 1.95
CA ARG A 15 33.76 24.34 1.69
C ARG A 15 33.60 25.72 2.31
N LYS A 16 34.69 26.27 2.87
CA LYS A 16 34.71 27.65 3.35
C LYS A 16 34.39 28.63 2.22
N PRO A 17 33.63 29.71 2.50
CA PRO A 17 33.37 30.75 1.50
C PRO A 17 34.68 31.38 1.03
N ALA A 18 34.71 31.81 -0.24
CA ALA A 18 35.85 32.54 -0.78
C ALA A 18 36.13 33.80 0.06
N ILE A 19 37.40 34.19 0.20
CA ILE A 19 37.82 35.39 0.94
C ILE A 19 36.99 36.60 0.49
N GLY A 20 36.39 37.31 1.45
CA GLY A 20 35.53 38.47 1.21
C GLY A 20 34.07 38.15 0.87
N LYS A 21 33.65 36.87 0.85
CA LYS A 21 32.24 36.46 0.73
C LYS A 21 31.67 36.07 2.09
N ARG A 22 30.40 36.35 2.30
CA ARG A 22 29.66 35.91 3.49
C ARG A 22 29.24 34.45 3.28
N GLY A 23 29.49 33.61 4.27
CA GLY A 23 28.93 32.26 4.38
C GLY A 23 27.84 32.21 5.44
N TYR A 24 27.23 31.04 5.60
CA TYR A 24 26.40 30.75 6.77
C TYR A 24 27.28 30.62 8.02
N ASP A 25 26.67 30.85 9.18
CA ASP A 25 27.29 30.55 10.46
C ASP A 25 27.39 29.02 10.63
N GLU A 26 28.57 28.52 11.01
CA GLU A 26 28.83 27.08 11.11
C GLU A 26 27.92 26.42 12.15
N LEU A 27 27.68 27.10 13.29
CA LEU A 27 26.84 26.57 14.36
C LEU A 27 25.35 26.50 13.97
N ASP A 28 24.87 27.51 13.25
CA ASP A 28 23.50 27.52 12.74
C ASP A 28 23.29 26.41 11.70
N VAL A 29 24.27 26.19 10.82
CA VAL A 29 24.22 25.09 9.84
C VAL A 29 24.23 23.74 10.55
N ASP A 30 25.13 23.53 11.52
CA ASP A 30 25.23 22.27 12.25
C ASP A 30 23.92 21.95 12.99
N THR A 31 23.34 22.94 13.69
CA THR A 31 22.05 22.80 14.38
C THR A 31 20.92 22.44 13.42
N PHE A 32 20.92 23.02 12.22
CA PHE A 32 19.94 22.68 11.20
C PHE A 32 20.15 21.26 10.66
N LEU A 33 21.39 20.84 10.42
CA LEU A 33 21.72 19.49 9.95
C LEU A 33 21.31 18.43 10.97
N ASP A 34 21.43 18.70 12.28
CA ASP A 34 20.93 17.81 13.33
C ASP A 34 19.41 17.61 13.23
N ALA A 35 18.65 18.68 13.02
CA ALA A 35 17.19 18.61 12.87
C ALA A 35 16.79 17.85 11.59
N VAL A 36 17.55 18.04 10.50
CA VAL A 36 17.35 17.30 9.25
C VAL A 36 17.68 15.81 9.43
N GLU A 37 18.77 15.47 10.10
CA GLU A 37 19.15 14.09 10.41
C GLU A 37 18.06 13.36 11.20
N GLN A 38 17.53 14.00 12.25
CA GLN A 38 16.43 13.48 13.06
C GLN A 38 15.17 13.24 12.20
N THR A 39 14.83 14.20 11.35
CA THR A 39 13.65 14.10 10.47
C THR A 39 13.80 12.96 9.47
N ILE A 40 14.96 12.83 8.83
CA ILE A 40 15.19 11.75 7.87
C ILE A 40 15.15 10.38 8.55
N THR A 41 15.76 10.26 9.73
CA THR A 41 15.69 9.02 10.53
C THR A 41 14.24 8.62 10.80
N ALA A 42 13.42 9.55 11.29
CA ALA A 42 12.01 9.32 11.55
C ALA A 42 11.24 8.90 10.28
N LEU A 43 11.52 9.50 9.13
CA LEU A 43 10.90 9.13 7.86
C LEU A 43 11.29 7.72 7.40
N TYR A 44 12.56 7.31 7.56
CA TYR A 44 12.99 5.95 7.23
C TYR A 44 12.30 4.91 8.12
N ASP A 45 12.17 5.19 9.42
CA ASP A 45 11.46 4.33 10.36
C ASP A 45 9.97 4.24 10.03
N GLU A 46 9.35 5.37 9.68
CA GLU A 46 7.95 5.42 9.23
C GLU A 46 7.73 4.59 7.97
N ILE A 47 8.61 4.75 6.97
CA ILE A 47 8.55 3.99 5.72
C ILE A 47 8.71 2.49 6.01
N GLY A 48 9.63 2.11 6.91
CA GLY A 48 9.80 0.72 7.33
C GLY A 48 8.55 0.16 7.99
N ARG A 49 7.91 0.93 8.87
CA ARG A 49 6.66 0.56 9.54
C ARG A 49 5.49 0.42 8.56
N LEU A 50 5.31 1.39 7.67
CA LEU A 50 4.24 1.34 6.66
C LEU A 50 4.43 0.18 5.69
N ARG A 51 5.67 -0.12 5.30
CA ARG A 51 5.97 -1.27 4.43
C ARG A 51 5.77 -2.60 5.12
N SER A 52 6.13 -2.72 6.40
CA SER A 52 5.88 -3.95 7.19
C SER A 52 4.39 -4.15 7.46
N GLY A 53 3.62 -3.08 7.68
CA GLY A 53 2.16 -3.14 7.80
C GLY A 53 1.44 -3.42 6.47
N ALA A 54 1.97 -2.91 5.35
CA ALA A 54 1.50 -3.26 4.01
C ALA A 54 1.94 -4.68 3.57
N ALA A 55 2.99 -5.23 4.19
CA ALA A 55 3.46 -6.59 4.00
C ALA A 55 2.68 -7.58 4.89
N ALA A 56 1.35 -7.60 4.76
CA ALA A 56 0.52 -8.72 5.15
C ALA A 56 -0.14 -9.30 3.87
N PRO A 57 -0.20 -10.63 3.70
CA PRO A 57 -0.46 -11.22 2.40
C PRO A 57 -1.96 -11.23 2.13
N ALA A 58 -2.48 -10.23 1.43
CA ALA A 58 -3.83 -10.34 0.86
C ALA A 58 -3.94 -11.38 -0.28
N TYR A 59 -2.83 -12.03 -0.66
CA TYR A 59 -2.82 -13.09 -1.70
C TYR A 59 -1.86 -14.28 -1.45
N ALA A 60 -1.14 -14.34 -0.32
CA ALA A 60 -0.10 -15.36 -0.10
C ALA A 60 -0.35 -16.34 1.07
N ALA A 61 -1.51 -16.29 1.74
CA ALA A 61 -1.86 -17.25 2.80
C ALA A 61 -3.04 -18.19 2.45
N ALA A 62 -3.72 -17.95 1.34
CA ALA A 62 -4.61 -18.94 0.74
C ALA A 62 -4.14 -19.15 -0.70
N PRO A 63 -3.91 -20.40 -1.16
CA PRO A 63 -3.82 -20.62 -2.60
C PRO A 63 -5.08 -19.99 -3.23
N PRO A 64 -4.98 -19.29 -4.39
CA PRO A 64 -6.17 -18.90 -5.11
C PRO A 64 -7.06 -20.16 -5.19
N PRO A 65 -8.38 -20.07 -4.99
CA PRO A 65 -9.24 -21.22 -5.17
C PRO A 65 -8.82 -21.84 -6.50
N GLY A 66 -8.33 -23.08 -6.44
CA GLY A 66 -7.88 -23.77 -7.64
C GLY A 66 -9.01 -23.73 -8.67
N PRO A 67 -8.73 -24.02 -9.94
CA PRO A 67 -9.78 -24.07 -10.96
C PRO A 67 -11.02 -24.84 -10.48
N ASP A 68 -10.83 -25.86 -9.63
CA ASP A 68 -11.87 -26.65 -9.00
C ASP A 68 -12.78 -25.87 -8.02
N GLY A 69 -12.24 -24.96 -7.21
CA GLY A 69 -13.01 -24.19 -6.22
C GLY A 69 -13.95 -23.18 -6.87
N LEU A 70 -13.44 -22.43 -7.84
CA LEU A 70 -14.25 -21.50 -8.64
C LEU A 70 -15.29 -22.25 -9.49
N GLN A 71 -14.94 -23.43 -10.03
CA GLN A 71 -15.88 -24.27 -10.75
C GLN A 71 -17.00 -24.82 -9.85
N GLN A 72 -16.69 -25.22 -8.63
CA GLN A 72 -17.69 -25.66 -7.64
C GLN A 72 -18.62 -24.52 -7.24
N GLU A 73 -18.09 -23.31 -7.07
CA GLU A 73 -18.89 -22.13 -6.76
C GLU A 73 -19.85 -21.77 -7.91
N LEU A 74 -19.36 -21.78 -9.15
CA LEU A 74 -20.19 -21.58 -10.34
C LEU A 74 -21.26 -22.68 -10.48
N ALA A 75 -20.92 -23.93 -10.17
CA ALA A 75 -21.87 -25.05 -10.20
C ALA A 75 -22.99 -24.87 -9.16
N GLN A 76 -22.65 -24.39 -7.96
CA GLN A 76 -23.61 -24.11 -6.89
C GLN A 76 -24.56 -22.96 -7.27
N ILE A 77 -24.03 -21.87 -7.83
CA ILE A 77 -24.83 -20.72 -8.29
C ILE A 77 -25.80 -21.15 -9.39
N ARG A 78 -25.32 -21.94 -10.37
CA ARG A 78 -26.17 -22.48 -11.44
C ARG A 78 -27.27 -23.39 -10.91
N ALA A 79 -26.96 -24.25 -9.94
CA ALA A 79 -27.96 -25.13 -9.31
C ALA A 79 -28.99 -24.35 -8.49
N ALA A 80 -28.58 -23.29 -7.80
CA ALA A 80 -29.49 -22.40 -7.07
C ALA A 80 -30.45 -21.66 -8.02
N LEU A 81 -29.93 -21.15 -9.15
CA LEU A 81 -30.75 -20.53 -10.19
C LEU A 81 -31.81 -21.50 -10.75
N ALA A 82 -31.43 -22.73 -11.08
CA ALA A 82 -32.37 -23.74 -11.59
C ALA A 82 -33.51 -24.05 -10.61
N ARG A 83 -33.24 -24.03 -9.30
CA ARG A 83 -34.27 -24.21 -8.26
C ARG A 83 -35.25 -23.05 -8.21
N ILE A 84 -34.74 -21.82 -8.33
CA ILE A 84 -35.56 -20.60 -8.35
C ILE A 84 -36.42 -20.59 -9.61
N GLU A 85 -35.84 -20.89 -10.78
CA GLU A 85 -36.58 -20.98 -12.05
C GLU A 85 -37.67 -22.06 -12.02
N ALA A 86 -37.38 -23.22 -11.42
CA ALA A 86 -38.37 -24.30 -11.25
C ALA A 86 -39.47 -23.97 -10.23
N ALA A 87 -39.21 -23.07 -9.29
CA ALA A 87 -40.21 -22.54 -8.36
C ALA A 87 -41.06 -21.44 -9.03
N VAL A 88 -40.44 -20.60 -9.87
CA VAL A 88 -41.10 -19.52 -10.60
C VAL A 88 -41.97 -20.07 -11.74
N GLY A 89 -41.50 -21.07 -12.49
CA GLY A 89 -42.23 -21.71 -13.59
C GLY A 89 -43.44 -22.56 -13.15
N ARG A 90 -43.65 -22.75 -11.84
CA ARG A 90 -44.80 -23.46 -11.27
C ARG A 90 -45.88 -22.54 -10.69
N GLY A 91 -45.72 -21.22 -10.81
CA GLY A 91 -46.78 -20.27 -10.49
C GLY A 91 -47.99 -20.45 -11.42
N PRO A 92 -49.24 -20.39 -10.92
CA PRO A 92 -50.42 -20.63 -11.74
C PRO A 92 -50.54 -19.53 -12.80
N SER A 93 -50.28 -19.86 -14.06
CA SER A 93 -50.84 -19.10 -15.18
C SER A 93 -52.35 -19.30 -15.13
N GLY A 94 -53.03 -18.32 -14.56
CA GLY A 94 -54.47 -18.28 -14.46
C GLY A 94 -54.93 -16.84 -14.30
N ASN A 95 -54.95 -16.09 -15.39
CA ASN A 95 -56.07 -15.17 -15.57
C ASN A 95 -56.56 -15.23 -17.02
N PRO A 96 -57.86 -15.54 -17.24
CA PRO A 96 -58.45 -15.69 -18.55
C PRO A 96 -58.85 -14.33 -19.14
N LEU A 97 -59.16 -14.38 -20.44
CA LEU A 97 -59.64 -13.32 -21.31
C LEU A 97 -60.63 -12.35 -20.63
N PHE A 98 -60.26 -11.08 -20.57
CA PHE A 98 -61.10 -9.93 -20.94
C PHE A 98 -60.23 -8.90 -21.67
#